data_AF-A0A817R009-F1
#
_entry.id   AF-A0A817R009-F1
#
_cell.length_a   1.000
_cell.length_b   1.000
_cell.length_c   1.000
_cell.angle_alpha   90.00
_cell.angle_beta   90.00
_cell.angle_gamma   90.00
#
_symmetry.space_group_name_H-M   'P 1'
#
loop_
_entity.id
_entity.type
_entity.pdbx_description
1 polymer ?
#
loop_
_entity_poly.entity_id
_entity_poly.type
_entity_poly.pdbx_seq_one_letter_code
_entity_poly.pdbx_strand_id
1 'polypeptide(L)'
;MSLDYRLLFRTYLPRTLTVNGYMVPDCVTQYMIQDIETLSISIDIQHMEKKLNMILDILLTIGYKIPVKPQGTFYILVKSPLENDQTFCELLSKYNILCLPGSLCGIPGYFRVCLTANEDMIEKSQYGFKEAYQQAISSSNTDNNIDFVNIQNYT
;
A
#
# COMPACT_ATOMS: atom_id res chain seq x y z
N MET A 1 4.33 26.18 42.01
CA MET A 1 3.02 25.50 41.92
C MET A 1 2.94 24.52 43.08
N SER A 2 2.00 24.69 44.01
CA SER A 2 1.86 23.80 45.18
C SER A 2 1.51 22.37 44.75
N LEU A 3 1.80 21.39 45.62
CA LEU A 3 1.59 19.96 45.34
C LEU A 3 0.13 19.65 44.95
N ASP A 4 -0.82 20.37 45.54
CA ASP A 4 -2.26 20.23 45.29
C ASP A 4 -2.65 20.55 43.84
N TYR A 5 -2.07 21.60 43.26
CA TYR A 5 -2.37 21.97 41.87
C TYR A 5 -1.89 20.91 40.88
N ARG A 6 -0.79 20.21 41.16
CA ARG A 6 -0.28 19.13 40.30
C ARG A 6 -1.21 17.92 40.32
N LEU A 7 -1.75 17.55 41.48
CA LEU A 7 -2.73 16.48 41.64
C LEU A 7 -4.05 16.81 40.94
N LEU A 8 -4.51 18.06 41.10
CA LEU A 8 -5.68 18.56 40.40
C LEU A 8 -5.48 18.45 38.88
N PHE A 9 -4.37 18.98 38.36
CA PHE A 9 -4.09 18.93 36.92
C PHE A 9 -4.05 17.49 36.38
N ARG A 10 -3.37 16.57 37.08
CA ARG A 10 -3.29 15.15 36.66
C ARG A 10 -4.64 14.43 36.69
N THR A 11 -5.55 14.84 37.57
CA THR A 11 -6.88 14.20 37.69
C THR A 11 -7.87 14.76 36.67
N TYR A 12 -7.88 16.08 36.48
CA TYR A 12 -8.87 16.74 35.61
C TYR A 12 -8.46 16.78 34.15
N LEU A 13 -7.16 16.88 33.83
CA LEU A 13 -6.70 16.98 32.45
C LEU A 13 -7.14 15.77 31.60
N PRO A 14 -6.92 14.49 31.99
CA PRO A 14 -7.37 13.36 31.18
C PRO A 14 -8.88 13.37 30.95
N ARG A 15 -9.66 13.74 31.98
CA ARG A 15 -11.12 13.84 31.90
C ARG A 15 -11.57 14.93 30.92
N THR A 16 -10.97 16.10 30.99
CA THR A 16 -11.23 17.21 30.05
C THR A 16 -10.84 16.83 28.62
N LEU A 17 -9.75 16.09 28.43
CA LEU A 17 -9.34 15.62 27.11
C LEU A 17 -10.32 14.62 26.53
N THR A 18 -10.78 13.64 27.32
CA THR A 18 -11.79 12.68 26.84
C THR A 18 -13.11 13.37 26.49
N VAL A 19 -13.57 14.31 27.31
CA VAL A 19 -14.84 15.03 27.07
C VAL A 19 -14.76 15.94 25.85
N ASN A 20 -13.61 16.55 25.58
CA ASN A 20 -13.44 17.46 24.43
C ASN A 20 -12.79 16.82 23.20
N GLY A 21 -12.69 15.49 23.14
CA GLY A 21 -12.22 14.78 21.93
C GLY A 21 -10.70 14.81 21.71
N TYR A 22 -9.91 14.62 22.77
CA TYR A 22 -8.44 14.54 22.73
C TYR A 22 -7.74 15.80 22.21
N MET A 23 -8.12 16.96 22.76
CA MET A 23 -7.62 18.27 22.29
C MET A 23 -6.11 18.51 22.41
N VAL A 24 -5.38 17.69 23.18
CA VAL A 24 -3.92 17.79 23.30
C VAL A 24 -3.30 16.40 23.13
N PRO A 25 -2.10 16.32 22.52
CA PRO A 25 -1.39 15.04 22.37
C PRO A 25 -1.07 14.44 23.75
N ASP A 26 -0.80 13.14 23.80
CA ASP A 26 -0.50 12.51 25.08
C ASP A 26 0.79 13.08 25.68
N CYS A 27 0.82 13.19 27.01
CA CYS A 27 1.94 13.82 27.71
C CYS A 27 3.26 13.06 27.52
N VAL A 28 3.22 11.73 27.34
CA VAL A 28 4.43 10.92 27.20
C VAL A 28 5.10 11.21 25.86
N THR A 29 4.36 11.20 24.75
CA THR A 29 4.89 11.56 23.42
C THR A 29 5.38 12.99 23.38
N GLN A 30 4.70 13.93 24.06
CA GLN A 30 5.17 15.32 24.16
C GLN A 30 6.54 15.44 24.85
N TYR A 31 6.80 14.65 25.90
CA TYR A 31 8.12 14.64 26.54
C TYR A 31 9.16 13.88 25.72
N MET A 32 8.76 12.81 25.02
CA MET A 32 9.68 11.99 24.23
C MET A 32 10.12 12.64 22.92
N ILE A 33 9.42 13.66 22.41
CA ILE A 33 9.72 14.24 21.10
C ILE A 33 11.16 14.76 21.00
N GLN A 34 11.67 15.38 22.06
CA GLN A 34 13.05 15.87 22.11
C GLN A 34 14.07 14.72 22.04
N ASP A 35 13.78 13.61 22.72
CA ASP A 35 14.63 12.42 22.68
C ASP A 35 14.59 11.77 21.29
N ILE A 36 13.42 11.66 20.67
CA ILE A 36 13.23 11.09 19.32
C ILE A 36 13.99 11.92 18.27
N GLU A 37 13.89 13.25 18.33
CA GLU A 37 14.63 14.16 17.45
C GLU A 37 16.14 14.02 17.64
N THR A 38 16.61 13.95 18.89
CA THR A 38 18.04 13.82 19.23
C THR A 38 18.61 12.48 18.78
N LEU A 39 17.84 11.39 18.95
CA LEU A 39 18.24 10.05 18.52
C LEU A 39 18.36 9.94 17.00
N SER A 40 17.92 10.95 16.23
CA SER A 40 18.00 10.97 14.77
C SER A 40 17.50 9.65 14.17
N ILE A 41 16.40 9.12 14.72
CA ILE A 41 15.70 7.92 14.23
C ILE A 41 15.06 8.33 12.90
N SER A 42 15.93 8.47 11.92
CA SER A 42 15.62 8.74 10.54
C SER A 42 15.47 7.39 9.86
N ILE A 43 14.50 7.32 8.97
CA ILE A 43 14.30 6.16 8.13
C ILE A 43 15.53 6.04 7.24
N ASP A 44 16.12 4.85 7.17
CA ASP A 44 17.21 4.58 6.23
C ASP A 44 16.66 4.68 4.79
N ILE A 45 16.87 5.85 4.19
CA ILE A 45 16.38 6.18 2.85
C ILE A 45 17.04 5.27 1.81
N GLN A 46 18.33 4.95 1.98
CA GLN A 46 19.06 4.10 1.03
C GLN A 46 18.54 2.67 1.06
N HIS A 47 18.25 2.14 2.26
CA HIS A 47 17.62 0.83 2.40
C HIS A 47 16.22 0.80 1.77
N MET A 48 15.42 1.86 1.96
CA MET A 48 14.11 1.96 1.33
C MET A 48 14.18 2.08 -0.19
N GLU A 49 15.16 2.81 -0.73
CA GLU A 49 15.40 2.94 -2.16
C GLU A 49 15.83 1.61 -2.79
N LYS A 50 16.70 0.84 -2.11
CA LYS A 50 17.09 -0.52 -2.54
C LYS A 50 15.86 -1.41 -2.69
N LYS A 51 14.98 -1.42 -1.70
CA LYS A 51 13.73 -2.22 -1.72
C LYS A 51 12.77 -1.77 -2.82
N LEU A 52 12.66 -0.46 -3.03
CA LEU A 52 11.89 0.09 -4.13
C LEU A 52 12.41 -0.44 -5.47
N ASN A 53 13.71 -0.35 -5.71
CA ASN A 53 14.33 -0.82 -6.94
C ASN A 53 14.11 -2.33 -7.14
N MET A 54 14.27 -3.16 -6.09
CA MET A 54 14.00 -4.60 -6.15
C MET A 54 12.56 -4.91 -6.60
N ILE A 55 11.55 -4.27 -6.00
CA ILE A 55 10.15 -4.50 -6.39
C ILE A 55 9.88 -3.98 -7.81
N LEU A 56 10.39 -2.80 -8.16
CA LEU A 56 10.22 -2.25 -9.50
C LEU A 56 10.80 -3.19 -10.57
N ASP A 57 12.01 -3.70 -10.35
CA ASP A 57 12.66 -4.63 -11.28
C ASP A 57 11.85 -5.92 -11.43
N ILE A 58 11.35 -6.49 -10.34
CA ILE A 58 10.48 -7.67 -10.36
C ILE A 58 9.22 -7.41 -11.19
N LEU A 59 8.50 -6.32 -10.91
CA LEU A 59 7.23 -6.00 -11.56
C LEU A 59 7.43 -5.69 -13.06
N LEU A 60 8.47 -4.92 -13.41
CA LEU A 60 8.79 -4.60 -14.79
C LEU A 60 9.23 -5.83 -15.58
N THR A 61 10.01 -6.73 -14.98
CA THR A 61 10.46 -7.99 -15.62
C THR A 61 9.28 -8.90 -15.95
N ILE A 62 8.25 -8.93 -15.10
CA ILE A 62 7.03 -9.72 -15.34
C ILE A 62 6.15 -9.10 -16.45
N GLY A 63 6.22 -7.77 -16.63
CA GLY A 63 5.48 -7.03 -17.66
C GLY A 63 4.38 -6.12 -17.11
N TYR A 64 4.32 -5.88 -15.79
CA TYR A 64 3.39 -4.92 -15.22
C TYR A 64 3.68 -3.50 -15.72
N LYS A 65 2.60 -2.73 -15.92
CA LYS A 65 2.71 -1.31 -16.31
C LYS A 65 2.70 -0.43 -15.07
N ILE A 66 3.78 0.32 -14.88
CA ILE A 66 3.93 1.29 -13.79
C ILE A 66 3.87 2.69 -14.42
N PRO A 67 2.82 3.48 -14.17
CA PRO A 67 2.62 4.76 -14.86
C PRO A 67 3.68 5.79 -14.50
N VAL A 68 4.15 5.80 -13.24
CA VAL A 68 5.14 6.74 -12.73
C VAL A 68 6.06 6.01 -11.77
N LYS A 69 7.39 6.16 -11.94
CA LYS A 69 8.35 5.71 -10.92
C LYS A 69 8.18 6.58 -9.67
N PRO A 70 7.87 6.01 -8.50
CA PRO A 70 7.69 6.81 -7.29
C PRO A 70 9.02 7.47 -6.91
N GLN A 71 8.99 8.78 -6.72
CA GLN A 71 10.14 9.59 -6.29
C GLN A 71 10.20 9.77 -4.75
N GLY A 72 9.22 9.18 -4.05
CA GLY A 72 9.09 9.22 -2.60
C GLY A 72 7.87 8.39 -2.16
N THR A 73 7.64 8.33 -0.85
CA THR A 73 6.60 7.51 -0.17
C THR A 73 6.87 6.00 -0.14
N PHE A 74 6.03 5.26 0.60
CA PHE A 74 6.14 3.81 0.79
C PHE A 74 5.28 2.99 -0.18
N TYR A 75 4.77 3.60 -1.26
CA TYR A 75 3.78 2.96 -2.13
C TYR A 75 4.17 3.03 -3.60
N ILE A 76 3.95 1.92 -4.32
CA ILE A 76 4.03 1.85 -5.77
C ILE A 76 2.61 1.70 -6.31
N LEU A 77 2.25 2.54 -7.28
CA LEU A 77 1.01 2.39 -8.03
C LEU A 77 1.25 1.55 -9.27
N VAL A 78 0.52 0.45 -9.42
CA VAL A 78 0.68 -0.51 -10.52
C VAL A 78 -0.65 -0.62 -11.26
N LYS A 79 -0.61 -0.63 -12.59
CA LYS A 79 -1.80 -0.83 -13.41
C LYS A 79 -2.23 -2.30 -13.33
N SER A 80 -3.50 -2.54 -13.03
CA SER A 80 -4.09 -3.88 -13.04
C SER A 80 -4.13 -4.42 -14.48
N PRO A 81 -3.80 -5.70 -14.71
CA PRO A 81 -4.02 -6.35 -16.01
C PRO A 81 -5.51 -6.62 -16.27
N LEU A 82 -6.34 -6.67 -15.23
CA LEU A 82 -7.80 -6.80 -15.32
C LEU A 82 -8.49 -5.45 -15.18
N GLU A 83 -9.66 -5.29 -15.80
CA GLU A 83 -10.49 -4.09 -15.67
C GLU A 83 -10.96 -3.89 -14.21
N ASN A 84 -11.31 -4.98 -13.52
CA ASN A 84 -11.63 -4.96 -12.11
C ASN A 84 -10.37 -5.22 -11.25
N ASP A 85 -9.88 -4.17 -10.59
CA ASP A 85 -8.70 -4.21 -9.73
C ASP A 85 -8.93 -4.98 -8.42
N GLN A 86 -10.16 -5.05 -7.94
CA GLN A 86 -10.49 -5.83 -6.74
C GLN A 86 -10.34 -7.33 -7.01
N THR A 87 -10.87 -7.81 -8.15
CA THR A 87 -10.72 -9.21 -8.56
C THR A 87 -9.25 -9.59 -8.74
N PHE A 88 -8.43 -8.67 -9.23
CA PHE A 88 -7.00 -8.89 -9.33
C PHE A 88 -6.30 -8.95 -7.96
N CYS A 89 -6.68 -8.09 -7.01
CA CYS A 89 -6.17 -8.14 -5.64
C CYS A 89 -6.59 -9.44 -4.91
N GLU A 90 -7.81 -9.92 -5.16
CA GLU A 90 -8.27 -11.23 -4.66
C GLU A 90 -7.47 -12.38 -5.28
N LEU A 91 -7.11 -12.29 -6.56
CA LEU A 91 -6.22 -13.27 -7.20
C LEU A 91 -4.82 -13.28 -6.55
N LEU A 92 -4.23 -12.10 -6.34
CA LEU A 92 -2.94 -11.94 -5.65
C LEU A 92 -2.98 -12.53 -4.24
N SER A 93 -4.11 -12.40 -3.53
CA SER A 93 -4.27 -12.93 -2.18
C SER A 93 -4.10 -14.45 -2.10
N LYS A 94 -4.48 -15.19 -3.16
CA LYS A 94 -4.29 -16.66 -3.25
C LYS A 94 -2.82 -17.06 -3.27
N TYR A 95 -1.95 -16.13 -3.68
CA TYR A 95 -0.49 -16.29 -3.69
C TYR A 95 0.18 -15.61 -2.47
N ASN A 96 -0.58 -15.32 -1.41
CA ASN A 96 -0.13 -14.62 -0.21
C ASN A 96 0.39 -13.20 -0.46
N ILE A 97 -0.08 -12.55 -1.54
CA ILE A 97 0.26 -11.16 -1.85
C ILE A 97 -0.96 -10.29 -1.53
N LEU A 98 -0.83 -9.45 -0.51
CA LEU A 98 -1.88 -8.52 -0.10
C LEU A 98 -1.58 -7.14 -0.67
N CYS A 99 -2.46 -6.66 -1.55
CA CYS A 99 -2.37 -5.34 -2.14
C CYS A 99 -3.68 -4.58 -1.93
N LEU A 100 -3.60 -3.25 -1.93
CA LEU A 100 -4.78 -2.40 -1.79
C LEU A 100 -5.33 -2.09 -3.19
N PRO A 101 -6.59 -2.46 -3.50
CA PRO A 101 -7.21 -2.07 -4.76
C PRO A 101 -7.35 -0.55 -4.85
N GLY A 102 -7.05 0.00 -6.02
CA GLY A 102 -7.09 1.43 -6.30
C GLY A 102 -8.50 1.99 -6.29
N SER A 103 -9.52 1.16 -6.53
CA SER A 103 -10.94 1.53 -6.38
C SER A 103 -11.27 2.05 -4.97
N LEU A 104 -10.60 1.55 -3.92
CA LEU A 104 -10.74 2.08 -2.55
C LEU A 104 -10.08 3.45 -2.35
N CYS A 105 -9.15 3.82 -3.24
CA CYS A 105 -8.44 5.10 -3.24
C CYS A 105 -8.94 6.07 -4.32
N GLY A 106 -10.07 5.76 -4.99
CA GLY A 106 -10.61 6.59 -6.08
C GLY A 106 -9.84 6.51 -7.40
N ILE A 107 -9.00 5.47 -7.60
CA ILE A 107 -8.18 5.26 -8.80
C ILE A 107 -8.45 3.84 -9.34
N PRO A 108 -9.62 3.59 -9.97
CA PRO A 108 -9.98 2.26 -10.45
C PRO A 108 -9.03 1.77 -11.56
N GLY A 109 -8.85 0.45 -11.67
CA GLY A 109 -7.93 -0.18 -12.63
C GLY A 109 -6.44 -0.12 -12.24
N TYR A 110 -6.13 0.34 -11.03
CA TYR A 110 -4.80 0.30 -10.44
C TYR A 110 -4.85 -0.39 -9.08
N PHE A 111 -3.70 -0.82 -8.57
CA PHE A 111 -3.55 -1.28 -7.19
C PHE A 111 -2.26 -0.74 -6.59
N ARG A 112 -2.21 -0.69 -5.26
CA ARG A 112 -1.07 -0.17 -4.50
C ARG A 112 -0.31 -1.31 -3.81
N VAL A 113 1.00 -1.32 -4.03
CA VAL A 113 1.96 -2.20 -3.36
C VAL A 113 2.69 -1.40 -2.29
N CYS A 114 2.82 -1.96 -1.09
CA CYS A 114 3.50 -1.33 0.04
C CYS A 114 4.96 -1.81 0.16
N LEU A 115 5.90 -0.89 0.40
CA LEU A 115 7.34 -1.14 0.51
C LEU A 115 7.80 -1.56 1.92
N THR A 116 6.88 -1.73 2.87
CA THR A 116 7.23 -2.08 4.27
C THR A 116 7.55 -3.56 4.47
N ALA A 117 7.35 -4.42 3.46
CA ALA A 117 7.76 -5.83 3.48
C ALA A 117 9.28 -5.98 3.59
N ASN A 118 9.81 -7.05 4.20
CA ASN A 118 11.26 -7.29 4.25
C ASN A 118 11.83 -7.75 2.88
N GLU A 119 13.16 -7.75 2.72
CA GLU A 119 13.82 -8.14 1.45
C GLU A 119 13.46 -9.58 1.03
N ASP A 120 13.44 -10.53 1.97
CA ASP A 120 13.07 -11.93 1.71
C ASP A 120 11.63 -12.08 1.18
N MET A 121 10.68 -11.29 1.70
CA MET A 121 9.30 -11.27 1.23
C MET A 121 9.21 -10.71 -0.18
N ILE A 122 10.01 -9.68 -0.48
CA ILE A 122 10.07 -9.09 -1.83
C ILE A 122 10.55 -10.13 -2.84
N GLU A 123 11.64 -10.84 -2.53
CA GLU A 123 12.17 -11.90 -3.41
C GLU A 123 11.14 -13.02 -3.62
N LYS A 124 10.52 -13.52 -2.56
CA LYS A 124 9.48 -14.57 -2.65
C LYS A 124 8.24 -14.10 -3.41
N SER A 125 7.91 -12.81 -3.35
CA SER A 125 6.72 -12.27 -4.02
C SER A 125 6.81 -12.35 -5.54
N GLN A 126 8.02 -12.42 -6.12
CA GLN A 126 8.22 -12.54 -7.57
C GLN A 126 7.44 -13.70 -8.17
N TYR A 127 7.42 -14.86 -7.50
CA TYR A 127 6.67 -16.03 -7.97
C TYR A 127 5.17 -15.75 -7.99
N GLY A 128 4.61 -15.23 -6.89
CA GLY A 128 3.18 -14.95 -6.80
C GLY A 128 2.71 -13.87 -7.77
N PHE A 129 3.50 -12.81 -7.98
CA PHE A 129 3.19 -11.79 -8.99
C PHE A 129 3.20 -12.37 -10.40
N LYS A 130 4.16 -13.25 -10.72
CA LYS A 130 4.24 -13.88 -12.04
C LYS A 130 3.04 -14.78 -12.33
N GLU A 131 2.69 -15.67 -11.40
CA GLU A 131 1.57 -16.60 -11.58
C GLU A 131 0.23 -15.85 -11.67
N ALA A 132 0.01 -14.86 -10.80
CA ALA A 132 -1.19 -14.03 -10.85
C ALA A 132 -1.30 -13.23 -12.18
N TYR A 133 -0.19 -12.71 -12.68
CA TYR A 133 -0.16 -11.98 -13.95
C TYR A 133 -0.49 -12.88 -15.14
N GLN A 134 0.12 -14.07 -15.21
CA GLN A 134 -0.14 -15.04 -16.26
C GLN A 134 -1.59 -15.51 -16.25
N GLN A 135 -2.13 -15.83 -15.07
CA GLN A 135 -3.52 -16.25 -14.93
C GLN A 135 -4.50 -15.14 -15.37
N ALA A 136 -4.23 -13.89 -15.00
CA ALA A 136 -5.05 -12.75 -15.43
C ALA A 136 -5.06 -12.56 -16.95
N ILE A 137 -3.90 -12.69 -17.61
CA ILE A 137 -3.81 -12.58 -19.08
C ILE A 137 -4.52 -13.74 -19.76
N SER A 138 -4.36 -14.97 -19.28
CA SER A 138 -5.06 -16.15 -19.82
C SER A 138 -6.58 -15.99 -19.76
N SER A 139 -7.10 -15.47 -18.64
CA SER A 139 -8.53 -15.16 -18.52
C SER A 139 -8.97 -14.08 -19.53
N SER A 140 -8.20 -13.00 -19.69
CA SER A 140 -8.53 -11.93 -20.64
C SER A 140 -8.52 -12.36 -22.12
N ASN A 141 -7.69 -13.34 -22.48
CA ASN A 141 -7.64 -13.88 -23.84
C ASN A 141 -8.80 -14.84 -24.14
N THR A 142 -9.44 -15.39 -23.11
CA THR A 142 -10.59 -16.29 -23.29
C THR A 142 -11.84 -15.49 -23.65
N ASP A 143 -11.98 -14.27 -23.12
CA ASP A 143 -13.10 -13.38 -23.41
C ASP A 143 -12.97 -12.69 -24.78
N ASN A 144 -11.74 -12.48 -25.29
CA ASN A 144 -11.51 -11.91 -26.63
C ASN A 144 -11.71 -12.88 -27.81
N ASN A 145 -12.01 -14.17 -27.55
CA ASN A 145 -12.22 -15.17 -28.59
C ASN A 145 -13.72 -15.48 -28.83
N ILE A 146 -14.60 -14.69 -28.23
CA ILE A 146 -16.05 -14.75 -28.41
C ILE A 146 -16.49 -13.36 -28.89
N ASP A 147 -16.27 -13.06 -30.18
CA ASP A 147 -17.06 -12.10 -30.98
C ASP A 147 -16.38 -11.78 -32.32
N PHE A 148 -16.28 -12.78 -33.20
CA PHE A 148 -16.25 -12.55 -34.67
C PHE A 148 -16.96 -13.69 -35.42
N VAL A 149 -18.17 -14.07 -34.97
CA VAL A 149 -19.11 -14.81 -35.82
C VAL A 149 -20.01 -13.80 -36.53
N ASN A 150 -19.50 -13.32 -37.67
CA ASN A 150 -20.24 -13.11 -38.91
C ASN A 150 -21.61 -12.40 -38.82
N ILE A 151 -21.62 -11.06 -38.67
CA ILE A 151 -22.80 -10.21 -38.90
C ILE A 151 -22.71 -9.53 -40.27
N GLN A 152 -22.66 -10.32 -41.35
CA GLN A 152 -22.85 -9.82 -42.73
C GLN A 152 -24.04 -10.44 -43.46
N ASN A 153 -24.89 -11.24 -42.79
CA ASN A 153 -26.05 -11.88 -43.41
C ASN A 153 -27.41 -11.40 -42.89
N TYR A 154 -27.54 -10.13 -42.50
CA TYR A 154 -28.85 -9.50 -42.28
C TYR A 154 -28.81 -8.00 -42.60
N THR A 155 -28.75 -7.62 -43.88
CA THR A 155 -29.70 -6.72 -44.57
C THR A 155 -29.39 -6.69 -46.06
#